data_AF-A0A087DCG4-F1
#
_entry.id   AF-A0A087DCG4-F1
#
_cell.length_a   1.000
_cell.length_b   1.000
_cell.length_c   1.000
_cell.angle_alpha   90.00
_cell.angle_beta   90.00
_cell.angle_gamma   90.00
#
_symmetry.space_group_name_H-M   'P 1'
#
loop_
_entity.id
_entity.type
_entity.pdbx_description
1 polymer ?
#
loop_
_entity_poly.entity_id
_entity_poly.type
_entity_poly.pdbx_seq_one_letter_code
_entity_poly.pdbx_strand_id
1 'polypeptide(L)'
;MSEQTCVICGGRIDKPGRKTCGRECYRILRAQVNKKTNHKGQKHSAEARARNLQRLRAAAEKNRQAIMADPASQRGPQHREAEDWILITPEGDRIHVHNLLDWARENADLFGKRPGDDHDAQVIGSGFGNVKRSLLGSKKPPVRSYKGWSLEIDGCSYMQAKPESNGA
;
A
#
# COMPACT_ATOMS: atom_id res chain seq x y z
N MET A 1 -7.78 46.90 -16.07
CA MET A 1 -6.97 46.29 -14.99
C MET A 1 -7.80 46.37 -13.72
N SER A 2 -8.48 45.30 -13.31
CA SER A 2 -9.34 45.32 -12.13
C SER A 2 -8.50 45.46 -10.87
N GLU A 3 -8.66 46.58 -10.18
CA GLU A 3 -7.93 46.87 -8.95
C GLU A 3 -8.45 45.96 -7.84
N GLN A 4 -7.65 45.00 -7.40
CA GLN A 4 -8.06 44.07 -6.35
C GLN A 4 -8.02 44.79 -5.00
N THR A 5 -9.13 44.74 -4.27
CA THR A 5 -9.28 45.34 -2.95
C THR A 5 -9.23 44.28 -1.85
N CYS A 6 -8.70 44.66 -0.69
CA CYS A 6 -8.58 43.78 0.46
C CYS A 6 -9.96 43.45 1.02
N VAL A 7 -10.27 42.15 1.16
CA VAL A 7 -11.55 41.68 1.72
C VAL A 7 -11.74 41.97 3.21
N ILE A 8 -10.73 42.53 3.89
CA ILE A 8 -10.76 42.83 5.33
C ILE A 8 -10.84 44.35 5.58
N CYS A 9 -10.09 45.17 4.85
CA CYS A 9 -10.03 46.63 5.09
C CYS A 9 -10.32 47.50 3.86
N GLY A 10 -10.60 46.90 2.68
CA GLY A 10 -10.85 47.63 1.44
C GLY A 10 -9.61 48.23 0.77
N GLY A 11 -8.44 48.23 1.43
CA GLY A 11 -7.21 48.78 0.87
C GLY A 11 -6.73 48.09 -0.41
N ARG A 12 -5.99 48.82 -1.25
CA ARG A 12 -5.42 48.33 -2.50
C ARG A 12 -4.48 47.15 -2.26
N ILE A 13 -4.60 46.11 -3.08
CA ILE A 13 -3.69 44.97 -3.05
C ILE A 13 -2.54 45.20 -4.05
N ASP A 14 -1.32 45.11 -3.55
CA ASP A 14 -0.06 45.30 -4.29
C ASP A 14 0.25 44.14 -5.24
N LYS A 15 -0.17 42.93 -4.87
CA LYS A 15 0.14 41.68 -5.58
C LYS A 15 -1.11 40.99 -6.12
N PRO A 16 -1.17 40.69 -7.43
CA PRO A 16 -2.31 40.00 -8.01
C PRO A 16 -2.50 38.61 -7.39
N GLY A 17 -3.75 38.22 -7.20
CA GLY A 17 -4.15 36.91 -6.65
C GLY A 17 -4.21 36.83 -5.12
N ARG A 18 -3.84 37.88 -4.39
CA ARG A 18 -4.06 37.95 -2.93
C ARG A 18 -5.47 38.41 -2.60
N LYS A 19 -5.98 37.96 -1.45
CA LYS A 19 -7.27 38.41 -0.88
C LYS A 19 -7.09 39.58 0.11
N THR A 20 -5.88 39.81 0.59
CA THR A 20 -5.59 40.76 1.67
C THR A 20 -4.38 41.62 1.34
N CYS A 21 -4.42 42.90 1.71
CA CYS A 21 -3.36 43.88 1.42
C CYS A 21 -2.07 43.67 2.24
N GLY A 22 -2.11 42.89 3.32
CA GLY A 22 -0.95 42.71 4.19
C GLY A 22 -1.10 41.59 5.21
N ARG A 23 -0.01 41.36 5.97
CA ARG A 23 0.09 40.28 6.96
C ARG A 23 -0.98 40.38 8.06
N GLU A 24 -1.33 41.60 8.46
CA GLU A 24 -2.33 41.82 9.50
C GLU A 24 -3.75 41.48 9.05
N CYS A 25 -4.16 41.97 7.87
CA CYS A 25 -5.42 41.56 7.26
C CYS A 25 -5.47 40.05 6.98
N TYR A 26 -4.34 39.45 6.58
CA TYR A 26 -4.26 38.00 6.43
C TYR A 26 -4.49 37.26 7.75
N ARG A 27 -3.93 37.75 8.86
CA ARG A 27 -4.13 37.18 10.20
C ARG A 27 -5.60 37.24 10.62
N ILE A 28 -6.28 38.36 10.38
CA ILE A 28 -7.71 38.52 10.64
C ILE A 28 -8.53 37.56 9.78
N LEU A 29 -8.25 37.49 8.48
CA LEU A 29 -8.94 36.58 7.55
C LEU A 29 -8.76 35.11 8.00
N ARG A 30 -7.54 34.71 8.38
CA ARG A 30 -7.27 33.37 8.91
C ARG A 30 -7.99 33.12 10.22
N ALA A 31 -8.08 34.09 11.12
CA ALA A 31 -8.84 33.96 12.36
C ALA A 31 -10.35 33.79 12.10
N GLN A 32 -10.91 34.52 11.13
CA GLN A 32 -12.32 34.37 10.72
C GLN A 32 -12.60 32.99 10.09
N VAL A 33 -11.73 32.54 9.18
CA VAL A 33 -11.83 31.20 8.59
C VAL A 33 -11.69 30.12 9.66
N ASN A 34 -10.69 30.24 10.53
CA ASN A 34 -10.47 29.31 11.63
C ASN A 34 -11.61 29.32 12.65
N LYS A 35 -12.34 30.42 12.86
CA LYS A 35 -13.56 30.44 13.69
C LYS A 35 -14.70 29.66 13.01
N LYS A 36 -14.83 29.73 11.69
CA LYS A 36 -15.82 28.96 10.92
C LYS A 36 -15.46 27.47 10.82
N THR A 37 -14.18 27.14 10.75
CA THR A 37 -13.71 25.74 10.61
C THR A 37 -13.37 25.06 11.92
N ASN A 38 -13.08 25.80 13.01
CA ASN A 38 -12.99 25.24 14.35
C ASN A 38 -14.39 24.95 14.89
N HIS A 39 -15.03 23.91 14.36
CA HIS A 39 -15.89 23.05 15.16
C HIS A 39 -15.03 22.29 16.19
N LYS A 40 -14.29 23.03 17.03
CA LYS A 40 -13.56 22.47 18.17
C LYS A 40 -14.61 21.93 19.13
N GLY A 41 -14.89 20.63 19.01
CA GLY A 41 -15.76 19.91 19.93
C GLY A 41 -17.24 20.01 19.62
N GLN A 42 -17.68 19.85 18.36
CA GLN A 42 -19.01 19.27 18.16
C GLN A 42 -19.00 17.86 18.78
N LYS A 43 -19.28 17.81 20.09
CA LYS A 43 -19.57 16.57 20.78
C LYS A 43 -20.89 16.10 20.18
N HIS A 44 -20.80 15.16 19.23
CA HIS A 44 -21.97 14.41 18.81
C HIS A 44 -22.68 13.91 20.06
N SER A 45 -24.02 13.95 20.10
CA SER A 45 -24.74 13.31 21.20
C SER A 45 -24.36 11.82 21.24
N ALA A 46 -24.54 11.17 22.40
CA ALA A 46 -24.36 9.72 22.48
C ALA A 46 -25.17 9.01 21.39
N GLU A 47 -26.39 9.50 21.14
CA GLU A 47 -27.28 9.02 20.08
C GLU A 47 -26.71 9.22 18.67
N ALA A 48 -26.16 10.38 18.35
CA ALA A 48 -25.53 10.62 17.05
C ALA A 48 -24.30 9.74 16.82
N ARG A 49 -23.52 9.46 17.88
CA ARG A 49 -22.43 8.47 17.82
C ARG A 49 -22.95 7.06 17.59
N ALA A 50 -24.01 6.66 18.29
CA ALA A 50 -24.65 5.36 18.14
C ALA A 50 -25.17 5.14 16.72
N ARG A 51 -25.88 6.13 16.15
CA ARG A 51 -26.34 6.09 14.75
C ARG A 51 -25.19 5.95 13.76
N ASN A 52 -24.10 6.70 13.95
CA ASN A 52 -22.93 6.58 13.08
C ASN A 52 -22.26 5.21 13.21
N LEU A 53 -22.12 4.67 14.42
CA LEU A 53 -21.57 3.34 14.65
C LEU A 53 -22.44 2.26 13.98
N GLN A 54 -23.76 2.37 14.08
CA GLN A 54 -24.68 1.45 13.40
C GLN A 54 -24.54 1.52 11.88
N ARG A 55 -24.44 2.73 11.32
CA ARG A 55 -24.20 2.92 9.88
C ARG A 55 -22.87 2.28 9.43
N LEU A 56 -21.80 2.47 10.21
CA LEU A 56 -20.49 1.88 9.91
C LEU A 56 -20.54 0.35 9.97
N ARG A 57 -21.24 -0.22 10.96
CA ARG A 57 -21.45 -1.67 11.05
C ARG A 57 -22.23 -2.22 9.86
N ALA A 58 -23.31 -1.55 9.47
CA ALA A 58 -24.10 -1.95 8.30
C ALA A 58 -23.28 -1.87 7.00
N ALA A 59 -22.46 -0.82 6.84
CA ALA A 59 -21.56 -0.70 5.70
C ALA A 59 -20.48 -1.80 5.70
N ALA A 60 -19.88 -2.10 6.86
CA ALA A 60 -18.89 -3.15 7.01
C ALA A 60 -19.49 -4.53 6.67
N GLU A 61 -20.71 -4.82 7.12
CA GLU A 61 -21.41 -6.07 6.80
C GLU A 61 -21.68 -6.20 5.30
N LYS A 62 -22.20 -5.14 4.68
CA LYS A 62 -22.44 -5.12 3.23
C LYS A 62 -21.15 -5.34 2.45
N ASN A 63 -20.06 -4.71 2.87
CA ASN A 63 -18.75 -4.91 2.25
C ASN A 63 -18.27 -6.35 2.44
N ARG A 64 -18.43 -6.94 3.63
CA ARG A 64 -18.07 -8.35 3.87
C ARG A 64 -18.85 -9.30 2.97
N GLN A 65 -20.15 -9.08 2.82
CA GLN A 65 -20.99 -9.88 1.91
C GLN A 65 -20.55 -9.76 0.46
N ALA A 66 -20.24 -8.53 0.01
CA ALA A 66 -19.73 -8.31 -1.34
C ALA A 66 -18.38 -9.00 -1.58
N ILE A 67 -17.47 -8.94 -0.61
CA ILE A 67 -16.16 -9.63 -0.69
C ILE A 67 -16.37 -11.14 -0.74
N MET A 68 -17.21 -11.70 0.14
CA MET A 68 -17.49 -13.15 0.17
C MET A 68 -18.17 -13.66 -1.11
N ALA A 69 -19.01 -12.83 -1.73
CA ALA A 69 -19.69 -13.18 -2.98
C ALA A 69 -18.79 -13.07 -4.22
N ASP A 70 -17.68 -12.33 -4.14
CA ASP A 70 -16.74 -12.16 -5.25
C ASP A 70 -15.69 -13.28 -5.27
N PRO A 71 -15.71 -14.20 -6.26
CA PRO A 71 -14.72 -15.26 -6.37
C PRO A 71 -13.29 -14.74 -6.47
N ALA A 72 -13.08 -13.60 -7.12
CA ALA A 72 -11.75 -13.02 -7.31
C ALA A 72 -11.15 -12.40 -6.04
N SER A 73 -11.95 -12.31 -4.97
CA SER A 73 -11.51 -11.94 -3.62
C SER A 73 -11.30 -13.16 -2.71
N GLN A 74 -11.60 -14.37 -3.18
CA GLN A 74 -11.42 -15.60 -2.41
C GLN A 74 -10.03 -16.21 -2.63
N ARG A 75 -9.61 -17.05 -1.68
CA ARG A 75 -8.37 -17.83 -1.79
C ARG A 75 -8.45 -18.83 -2.95
N GLY A 76 -7.30 -19.17 -3.51
CA GLY A 76 -7.17 -20.12 -4.61
C GLY A 76 -6.72 -19.49 -5.94
N PRO A 77 -6.65 -20.29 -7.02
CA PRO A 77 -6.16 -19.85 -8.32
C PRO A 77 -7.00 -18.74 -8.98
N GLN A 78 -8.26 -18.62 -8.60
CA GLN A 78 -9.17 -17.59 -9.10
C GLN A 78 -8.93 -16.20 -8.49
N HIS A 79 -8.06 -16.08 -7.47
CA HIS A 79 -7.77 -14.81 -6.82
C HIS A 79 -7.21 -13.80 -7.83
N ARG A 80 -7.65 -12.54 -7.77
CA ARG A 80 -7.24 -11.50 -8.74
C ARG A 80 -5.74 -11.23 -8.81
N GLU A 81 -5.00 -11.52 -7.74
CA GLU A 81 -3.54 -11.36 -7.65
C GLU A 81 -2.80 -12.69 -7.87
N ALA A 82 -3.50 -13.75 -8.29
CA ALA A 82 -2.86 -14.99 -8.70
C ALA A 82 -2.05 -14.74 -9.97
N GLU A 83 -0.73 -14.87 -9.84
CA GLU A 83 0.24 -14.78 -10.93
C GLU A 83 1.07 -16.07 -10.94
N ASP A 84 1.70 -16.36 -12.07
CA ASP A 84 2.70 -17.42 -12.19
C ASP A 84 4.08 -16.96 -11.72
N TRP A 85 4.77 -17.83 -10.99
CA TRP A 85 6.09 -17.62 -10.42
C TRP A 85 6.99 -18.81 -10.75
N ILE A 86 8.23 -18.52 -11.11
CA ILE A 86 9.28 -19.54 -11.20
C ILE A 86 10.20 -19.31 -9.99
N LEU A 87 10.03 -20.13 -8.96
CA LEU A 87 10.91 -20.09 -7.79
C LEU A 87 12.11 -20.99 -8.04
N ILE A 88 13.26 -20.57 -7.53
CA ILE A 88 14.52 -21.32 -7.58
C ILE A 88 14.85 -21.74 -6.15
N THR A 89 14.97 -23.05 -5.92
CA THR A 89 15.33 -23.60 -4.62
C THR A 89 16.75 -23.16 -4.20
N PRO A 90 17.12 -23.25 -2.91
CA PRO A 90 18.50 -23.04 -2.48
C PRO A 90 19.52 -23.93 -3.20
N GLU A 91 19.08 -25.12 -3.62
CA GLU A 91 19.85 -26.11 -4.37
C GLU A 91 19.96 -25.77 -5.87
N GLY A 92 19.07 -24.91 -6.38
CA GLY A 92 19.08 -24.43 -7.77
C GLY A 92 17.98 -25.02 -8.66
N ASP A 93 17.08 -25.84 -8.12
CA ASP A 93 15.97 -26.43 -8.87
C ASP A 93 14.88 -25.40 -9.16
N ARG A 94 14.22 -25.54 -10.32
CA ARG A 94 13.13 -24.67 -10.75
C ARG A 94 11.78 -25.27 -10.36
N ILE A 95 10.94 -24.49 -9.69
CA ILE A 95 9.55 -24.85 -9.42
C ILE A 95 8.61 -23.80 -10.00
N HIS A 96 7.57 -24.27 -10.68
CA HIS A 96 6.51 -23.42 -11.21
C HIS A 96 5.36 -23.35 -10.21
N VAL A 97 4.97 -22.13 -9.84
CA VAL A 97 3.97 -21.86 -8.79
C VAL A 97 2.94 -20.87 -9.33
N HIS A 98 1.69 -21.30 -9.41
CA HIS A 98 0.56 -20.42 -9.68
C HIS A 98 -0.05 -19.98 -8.34
N ASN A 99 -0.20 -18.66 -8.13
CA ASN A 99 -0.58 -18.05 -6.86
C ASN A 99 0.39 -18.35 -5.70
N LEU A 100 1.45 -17.55 -5.63
CA LEU A 100 2.49 -17.66 -4.60
C LEU A 100 1.96 -17.66 -3.16
N LEU A 101 0.93 -16.86 -2.86
CA LEU A 101 0.40 -16.80 -1.49
C LEU A 101 -0.27 -18.11 -1.08
N ASP A 102 -0.95 -18.76 -2.00
CA ASP A 102 -1.59 -20.04 -1.72
C ASP A 102 -0.56 -21.15 -1.54
N TRP A 103 0.41 -21.23 -2.45
CA TRP A 103 1.55 -22.14 -2.32
C TRP A 103 2.33 -21.91 -1.02
N ALA A 104 2.54 -20.66 -0.61
CA ALA A 104 3.25 -20.32 0.62
C ALA A 104 2.51 -20.78 1.88
N ARG A 105 1.16 -20.87 1.88
CA ARG A 105 0.41 -21.42 3.01
C ARG A 105 0.72 -22.91 3.21
N GLU A 106 0.86 -23.64 2.12
CA GLU A 106 1.10 -25.09 2.14
C GLU A 106 2.57 -25.44 2.40
N ASN A 107 3.50 -24.55 2.02
CA ASN A 107 4.95 -24.80 2.01
C ASN A 107 5.72 -23.86 2.97
N ALA A 108 5.04 -23.30 3.96
CA ALA A 108 5.63 -22.33 4.89
C ALA A 108 6.80 -22.90 5.70
N ASP A 109 6.76 -24.20 5.99
CA ASP A 109 7.78 -24.95 6.72
C ASP A 109 9.15 -24.89 6.03
N LEU A 110 9.20 -24.84 4.69
CA LEU A 110 10.42 -24.63 3.90
C LEU A 110 11.16 -23.32 4.25
N PHE A 111 10.47 -22.36 4.88
CA PHE A 111 10.99 -21.06 5.29
C PHE A 111 11.15 -20.94 6.82
N GLY A 112 10.96 -22.04 7.56
CA GLY A 112 10.93 -22.06 9.03
C GLY A 112 9.70 -21.34 9.58
N LYS A 113 8.57 -21.39 8.86
CA LYS A 113 7.30 -20.75 9.20
C LYS A 113 6.20 -21.78 9.45
N ARG A 114 5.06 -21.34 10.01
CA ARG A 114 3.96 -22.25 10.34
C ARG A 114 3.04 -22.44 9.12
N PRO A 115 2.86 -23.69 8.61
CA PRO A 115 1.91 -23.96 7.54
C PRO A 115 0.47 -23.61 7.93
N GLY A 116 -0.31 -23.16 6.95
CA GLY A 116 -1.71 -22.74 7.10
C GLY A 116 -1.92 -21.38 7.78
N ASP A 117 -0.85 -20.71 8.25
CA ASP A 117 -0.94 -19.38 8.84
C ASP A 117 -0.88 -18.28 7.75
N ASP A 118 -1.94 -17.47 7.68
CA ASP A 118 -2.07 -16.41 6.67
C ASP A 118 -1.01 -15.32 6.81
N HIS A 119 -0.61 -14.99 8.04
CA HIS A 119 0.39 -13.96 8.28
C HIS A 119 1.76 -14.44 7.78
N ASP A 120 2.16 -15.67 8.10
CA ASP A 120 3.42 -16.23 7.62
C ASP A 120 3.44 -16.37 6.09
N ALA A 121 2.33 -16.78 5.46
CA ALA A 121 2.22 -16.80 4.00
C ALA A 121 2.42 -15.39 3.39
N GLN A 122 1.84 -14.34 4.00
CA GLN A 122 2.05 -12.96 3.58
C GLN A 122 3.49 -12.49 3.76
N VAL A 123 4.17 -12.92 4.83
CA VAL A 123 5.59 -12.62 5.05
C VAL A 123 6.45 -13.24 3.96
N ILE A 124 6.19 -14.51 3.60
CA ILE A 124 6.87 -15.21 2.50
C ILE A 124 6.60 -14.50 1.17
N GLY A 125 5.34 -14.23 0.84
CA GLY A 125 4.94 -13.52 -0.38
C GLY A 125 5.58 -12.13 -0.49
N SER A 126 5.65 -11.39 0.63
CA SER A 126 6.35 -10.09 0.70
C SER A 126 7.85 -10.23 0.47
N GLY A 127 8.46 -11.30 0.98
CA GLY A 127 9.87 -11.64 0.76
C GLY A 127 10.19 -11.82 -0.72
N PHE A 128 9.43 -12.66 -1.42
CA PHE A 128 9.59 -12.86 -2.86
C PHE A 128 9.18 -11.64 -3.68
N GLY A 129 8.15 -10.89 -3.26
CA GLY A 129 7.80 -9.60 -3.89
C GLY A 129 8.96 -8.58 -3.81
N ASN A 130 9.77 -8.61 -2.76
CA ASN A 130 11.01 -7.83 -2.71
C ASN A 130 12.04 -8.30 -3.72
N VAL A 131 12.22 -9.61 -3.88
CA VAL A 131 13.14 -10.18 -4.89
C VAL A 131 12.69 -9.78 -6.30
N LYS A 132 11.41 -9.98 -6.64
CA LYS A 132 10.84 -9.59 -7.94
C LYS A 132 11.06 -8.09 -8.23
N ARG A 133 10.78 -7.21 -7.26
CA ARG A 133 11.03 -5.76 -7.40
C ARG A 133 12.50 -5.43 -7.65
N SER A 134 13.42 -6.14 -7.00
CA SER A 134 14.86 -5.97 -7.22
C SER A 134 15.31 -6.45 -8.59
N LEU A 135 14.80 -7.59 -9.08
CA LEU A 135 15.07 -8.08 -10.43
C LEU A 135 14.54 -7.12 -11.50
N LEU A 136 13.38 -6.50 -11.26
CA LEU A 136 12.82 -5.44 -12.11
C LEU A 136 13.52 -4.07 -11.96
N GLY A 137 14.60 -3.97 -11.19
CA GLY A 137 15.37 -2.72 -11.00
C GLY A 137 14.70 -1.64 -10.15
N SER A 138 13.55 -1.94 -9.54
CA SER A 138 12.70 -0.97 -8.83
C SER A 138 13.00 -0.83 -7.33
N LYS A 139 13.88 -1.67 -6.75
CA LYS A 139 14.21 -1.68 -5.32
C LYS A 139 15.71 -1.52 -5.05
N LYS A 140 16.06 -0.61 -4.13
CA LYS A 140 17.44 -0.31 -3.68
C LYS A 140 17.53 -0.35 -2.14
N PRO A 141 18.53 -1.03 -1.53
CA PRO A 141 19.47 -1.94 -2.18
C PRO A 141 18.75 -3.19 -2.75
N PRO A 142 19.31 -3.84 -3.78
CA PRO A 142 18.70 -5.01 -4.38
C PRO A 142 18.73 -6.21 -3.43
N VAL A 143 17.62 -6.95 -3.35
CA VAL A 143 17.48 -8.23 -2.65
C VAL A 143 17.40 -9.33 -3.72
N ARG A 144 18.34 -10.29 -3.68
CA ARG A 144 18.44 -11.32 -4.73
C ARG A 144 17.80 -12.66 -4.35
N SER A 145 17.59 -12.87 -3.06
CA SER A 145 17.03 -14.11 -2.53
C SER A 145 16.25 -13.84 -1.25
N TYR A 146 15.32 -14.73 -0.95
CA TYR A 146 14.62 -14.80 0.32
C TYR A 146 14.86 -16.18 0.93
N LYS A 147 15.53 -16.25 2.09
CA LYS A 147 15.84 -17.51 2.78
C LYS A 147 16.57 -18.55 1.91
N GLY A 148 17.46 -18.10 1.02
CA GLY A 148 18.19 -18.97 0.09
C GLY A 148 17.46 -19.22 -1.25
N TRP A 149 16.15 -18.98 -1.31
CA TRP A 149 15.36 -19.10 -2.54
C TRP A 149 15.48 -17.85 -3.40
N SER A 150 15.49 -18.00 -4.72
CA SER A 150 15.48 -16.88 -5.69
C SER A 150 14.34 -17.02 -6.69
N LEU A 151 14.26 -16.09 -7.65
CA LEU A 151 13.22 -16.05 -8.68
C LEU A 151 13.86 -16.03 -10.06
N GLU A 152 13.20 -16.68 -11.00
CA GLU A 152 13.36 -16.43 -12.44
C GLU A 152 12.16 -15.59 -12.91
N ILE A 153 12.43 -14.57 -13.72
CA ILE A 153 11.38 -13.80 -14.38
C ILE A 153 11.71 -13.72 -15.87
N ASP A 154 10.70 -13.95 -16.71
CA ASP A 154 10.85 -13.87 -18.16
C ASP A 154 11.31 -12.46 -18.57
N GLY A 155 12.38 -12.40 -19.38
CA GLY A 155 12.99 -11.16 -19.83
C GLY A 155 14.07 -10.58 -18.90
N CYS A 156 14.42 -11.24 -17.79
CA CYS A 156 15.56 -10.83 -16.96
C CYS A 156 16.67 -11.89 -16.99
N SER A 157 17.62 -11.75 -17.92
CA SER A 157 18.83 -12.59 -17.99
C SER A 157 19.80 -12.23 -16.87
N TYR A 158 19.54 -12.70 -15.65
CA TYR A 158 20.50 -12.60 -14.53
C TYR A 158 20.88 -13.96 -13.93
N MET A 159 20.42 -15.07 -14.54
CA MET A 159 20.65 -16.44 -14.08
C MET A 159 21.76 -17.19 -14.86
N GLN A 160 22.79 -16.48 -15.33
CA GLN A 160 24.02 -17.12 -15.86
C GLN A 160 25.25 -16.81 -15.00
N ALA A 161 25.14 -16.85 -13.67
CA ALA A 161 26.32 -16.72 -12.82
C ALA A 161 26.23 -17.58 -11.55
N LYS A 162 26.71 -18.82 -11.65
CA LYS A 162 27.47 -19.57 -10.63
C LYS A 162 28.22 -20.73 -11.31
N PRO A 163 29.33 -21.27 -10.76
CA PRO A 163 30.43 -20.63 -10.01
C PRO A 163 31.80 -21.01 -10.63
N GLU A 164 32.75 -20.09 -10.73
CA GLU A 164 34.16 -20.51 -10.91
C GLU A 164 34.74 -20.86 -9.54
N SER A 165 34.77 -22.17 -9.28
CA SER A 165 35.68 -22.80 -8.34
C SER A 165 37.13 -22.47 -8.73
N ASN A 166 37.77 -21.56 -8.00
CA ASN A 166 39.22 -21.52 -8.00
C ASN A 166 39.74 -22.43 -6.89
N GLY A 167 40.10 -23.64 -7.31
CA GLY A 167 41.11 -24.41 -6.61
C GLY A 167 42.48 -23.76 -6.82
N ALA A 168 43.20 -23.58 -5.72
CA ALA A 168 44.65 -23.58 -5.62
C ALA A 168 44.99 -24.01 -4.20
#